data_AF-A0A2V6NRV2-F1
#
_entry.id   AF-A0A2V6NRV2-F1
#
_cell.length_a   1.000
_cell.length_b   1.000
_cell.length_c   1.000
_cell.angle_alpha   90.00
_cell.angle_beta   90.00
_cell.angle_gamma   90.00
#
_symmetry.space_group_name_H-M   'P 1'
#
loop_
_entity.id
_entity.type
_entity.pdbx_description
1 polymer ?
#
loop_
_entity_poly.entity_id
_entity_poly.type
_entity_poly.pdbx_seq_one_letter_code
_entity_poly.pdbx_strand_id
1 'polypeptide(L)'
;MFTKMIGALGIAMALSSCATVIRGVHEDLKVISNPSGADVTLSTGERGVTPATFVKRRRNSFQVTVSKPGYYSQTVTVRSKASTTGAAATAGNVATVGVGVAVDAGTGAWNSLYPNPVSVQLVPQPGEHPARQKRFARGGYPVATPTERVGMVRSPYTQRLYDVHAVPHGALVHDVDVDKLFLNP
;
A
#
# COMPACT_ATOMS: atom_id res chain seq x y z
N MET A 1 -4.12 -31.51 61.26
CA MET A 1 -4.24 -32.02 59.87
C MET A 1 -4.91 -31.03 58.91
N PHE A 2 -5.43 -29.88 59.37
CA PHE A 2 -6.03 -28.83 58.51
C PHE A 2 -5.04 -27.79 57.96
N THR A 3 -3.88 -27.60 58.60
CA THR A 3 -2.85 -26.63 58.18
C THR A 3 -2.09 -27.04 56.90
N LYS A 4 -2.06 -28.34 56.56
CA LYS A 4 -1.46 -28.81 55.30
C LYS A 4 -2.35 -28.60 54.08
N MET A 5 -3.67 -28.44 54.26
CA MET A 5 -4.60 -28.20 53.16
C MET A 5 -4.60 -26.75 52.67
N ILE A 6 -4.23 -25.79 53.52
CA ILE A 6 -4.19 -24.37 53.15
C ILE A 6 -2.98 -24.07 52.24
N GLY A 7 -1.84 -24.72 52.49
CA GLY A 7 -0.65 -24.60 51.64
C GLY A 7 -0.82 -25.19 50.24
N ALA A 8 -1.60 -26.26 50.10
CA ALA A 8 -1.87 -26.90 48.81
C ALA A 8 -2.83 -26.09 47.93
N LEU A 9 -3.78 -25.36 48.52
CA LEU A 9 -4.73 -24.52 47.78
C LEU A 9 -4.06 -23.24 47.22
N GLY A 10 -3.09 -22.67 47.94
CA GLY A 10 -2.34 -21.48 47.49
C GLY A 10 -1.41 -21.75 46.31
N ILE A 11 -0.82 -22.94 46.21
CA ILE A 11 0.09 -23.33 45.11
C ILE A 11 -0.69 -23.62 43.82
N ALA A 12 -1.93 -24.11 43.90
CA ALA A 12 -2.77 -24.37 42.72
C ALA A 12 -3.20 -23.07 42.00
N MET A 13 -3.30 -21.94 42.70
CA MET A 13 -3.63 -20.65 42.08
C MET A 13 -2.46 -20.03 41.29
N ALA A 14 -1.21 -20.41 41.59
CA ALA A 14 -0.02 -19.81 40.97
C ALA A 14 0.33 -20.37 39.58
N LEU A 15 -0.29 -21.48 39.15
CA LEU A 15 0.01 -22.17 37.88
C LEU A 15 -1.03 -21.92 36.76
N SER A 16 -2.01 -21.04 36.98
CA SER A 16 -3.10 -20.78 36.02
C SER A 16 -2.87 -19.57 35.10
N SER A 17 -1.64 -19.09 34.95
CA SER A 17 -1.28 -17.95 34.11
C SER A 17 -0.87 -18.36 32.69
N CYS A 18 -1.63 -19.24 32.03
CA CYS A 18 -1.54 -19.36 30.57
C CYS A 18 -2.36 -18.23 29.93
N ALA A 19 -1.86 -16.99 30.03
CA ALA A 19 -2.34 -15.86 29.24
C ALA A 19 -1.97 -16.13 27.77
N THR A 20 -2.84 -16.85 27.06
CA THR A 20 -2.65 -17.22 25.66
C THR A 20 -2.76 -15.97 24.78
N VAL A 21 -1.61 -15.35 24.49
CA VAL A 21 -1.44 -14.38 23.41
C VAL A 21 -1.50 -15.15 22.08
N ILE A 22 -2.69 -15.57 21.66
CA ILE A 22 -2.86 -16.43 20.47
C ILE A 22 -2.61 -15.64 19.17
N ARG A 23 -2.81 -14.32 19.20
CA ARG A 23 -2.51 -13.42 18.09
C ARG A 23 -1.91 -12.12 18.64
N GLY A 24 -0.66 -11.84 18.28
CA GLY A 24 -0.03 -10.56 18.60
C GLY A 24 -0.77 -9.38 17.97
N VAL A 25 -0.53 -8.17 18.48
CA VAL A 25 -1.15 -6.91 17.99
C VAL A 25 -0.61 -6.44 16.63
N HIS A 26 0.35 -7.17 16.05
CA HIS A 26 0.98 -6.87 14.77
C HIS A 26 0.55 -7.87 13.68
N GLU A 27 0.52 -7.41 12.44
CA GLU A 27 0.22 -8.20 11.24
C GLU A 27 1.15 -7.78 10.10
N ASP A 28 1.58 -8.76 9.31
CA ASP A 28 2.38 -8.54 8.11
C ASP A 28 1.49 -8.07 6.98
N LEU A 29 1.62 -6.80 6.59
CA LEU A 29 0.97 -6.24 5.42
C LEU A 29 1.82 -6.50 4.19
N LYS A 30 1.31 -7.32 3.27
CA LYS A 30 1.97 -7.57 1.98
C LYS A 30 1.47 -6.57 0.93
N VAL A 31 2.40 -5.90 0.24
CA VAL A 31 2.10 -4.96 -0.85
C VAL A 31 2.70 -5.49 -2.14
N ILE A 32 1.83 -5.70 -3.13
CA ILE A 32 2.19 -6.18 -4.47
C ILE A 32 1.63 -5.23 -5.52
N SER A 33 2.38 -5.04 -6.60
CA SER A 33 1.98 -4.18 -7.70
C SER A 33 2.19 -4.87 -9.04
N ASN A 34 1.39 -4.48 -10.03
CA ASN A 34 1.63 -4.79 -11.43
C ASN A 34 1.70 -3.47 -12.23
N PRO A 35 2.83 -3.12 -12.86
CA PRO A 35 4.10 -3.86 -12.89
C PRO A 35 4.87 -3.83 -11.55
N SER A 36 5.68 -4.86 -11.30
CA SER A 36 6.53 -4.98 -10.11
C SER A 36 7.64 -3.92 -10.06
N GLY A 37 8.28 -3.75 -8.90
CA GLY A 37 9.32 -2.73 -8.72
C GLY A 37 8.76 -1.31 -8.69
N ALA A 38 7.56 -1.14 -8.12
CA ALA A 38 6.99 0.15 -7.79
C ALA A 38 7.36 0.56 -6.37
N ASP A 39 7.62 1.84 -6.16
CA ASP A 39 7.88 2.43 -4.85
C ASP A 39 6.61 2.45 -4.01
N VAL A 40 6.75 2.12 -2.73
CA VAL A 40 5.67 2.10 -1.75
C VAL A 40 6.02 3.09 -0.65
N THR A 41 5.07 3.96 -0.31
CA THR A 41 5.15 4.87 0.83
C THR A 41 3.91 4.71 1.69
N LEU A 42 4.11 4.38 2.96
CA LEU A 42 3.03 4.35 3.95
C LEU A 42 2.85 5.74 4.56
N SER A 43 1.63 6.10 4.94
CA SER A 43 1.37 7.34 5.68
C SER A 43 2.03 7.37 7.07
N THR A 44 2.57 6.24 7.53
CA THR A 44 3.37 6.13 8.76
C THR A 44 4.86 6.47 8.55
N GLY A 45 5.27 6.81 7.33
CA GLY A 45 6.63 7.22 6.98
C GLY A 45 7.52 6.08 6.46
N GLU A 46 7.08 4.83 6.54
CA GLU A 46 7.81 3.67 6.03
C GLU A 46 7.80 3.64 4.49
N ARG A 47 8.91 3.18 3.91
CA ARG A 47 9.09 3.08 2.46
C ARG A 47 9.66 1.73 2.07
N GLY A 48 9.40 1.29 0.83
CA GLY A 48 9.93 0.06 0.28
C GLY A 48 9.61 -0.08 -1.20
N VAL A 49 10.03 -1.19 -1.81
CA VAL A 49 9.81 -1.48 -3.24
C VAL A 49 9.03 -2.78 -3.38
N THR A 50 7.97 -2.78 -4.19
CA THR A 50 7.11 -3.96 -4.41
C THR A 50 7.82 -5.10 -5.14
N PRO A 51 7.65 -6.38 -4.73
CA PRO A 51 6.88 -6.84 -3.57
C PRO A 51 7.53 -6.49 -2.22
N ALA A 52 6.76 -5.87 -1.32
CA ALA A 52 7.24 -5.46 0.00
C ALA A 52 6.33 -6.01 1.12
N THR A 53 6.89 -6.24 2.31
CA THR A 53 6.14 -6.62 3.51
C THR A 53 6.45 -5.64 4.63
N PHE A 54 5.41 -5.13 5.29
CA PHE A 54 5.52 -4.19 6.41
C PHE A 54 4.83 -4.77 7.65
N VAL A 55 5.49 -4.72 8.81
CA VAL A 55 4.91 -5.21 10.07
C VAL A 55 4.14 -4.07 10.74
N LYS A 56 2.81 -4.14 10.72
CA LYS A 56 1.95 -3.04 11.20
C LYS A 56 1.05 -3.47 12.34
N ARG A 57 0.72 -2.51 13.23
CA ARG A 57 -0.27 -2.74 14.29
C ARG A 57 -1.68 -2.86 13.70
N ARG A 58 -2.38 -3.92 14.08
CA ARG A 58 -3.71 -4.29 13.57
C ARG A 58 -4.79 -3.26 13.85
N ARG A 59 -4.63 -2.43 14.89
CA ARG A 59 -5.59 -1.39 15.30
C ARG A 59 -5.56 -0.14 14.42
N ASN A 60 -4.47 0.10 13.71
CA ASN A 60 -4.26 1.36 13.01
C ASN A 60 -4.72 1.27 11.57
N SER A 61 -5.53 2.24 11.14
CA SER A 61 -5.80 2.45 9.72
C SER A 61 -4.78 3.43 9.15
N PHE A 62 -4.30 3.17 7.94
CA PHE A 62 -3.27 3.99 7.29
C PHE A 62 -3.40 3.88 5.77
N GLN A 63 -2.69 4.76 5.07
CA GLN A 63 -2.70 4.79 3.61
C GLN A 63 -1.40 4.21 3.07
N VAL A 64 -1.51 3.46 1.98
CA VAL A 64 -0.40 2.90 1.21
C VAL A 64 -0.44 3.56 -0.16
N THR A 65 0.55 4.38 -0.46
CA THR A 65 0.72 5.00 -1.77
C THR A 65 1.74 4.21 -2.54
N VAL A 66 1.37 3.75 -3.73
CA VAL A 66 2.25 3.04 -4.67
C VAL A 66 2.48 3.94 -5.87
N SER A 67 3.74 4.18 -6.21
CA SER A 67 4.16 5.02 -7.32
C SER A 67 5.21 4.32 -8.16
N LYS A 68 5.15 4.50 -9.47
CA LYS A 68 6.19 4.04 -10.39
C LYS A 68 6.36 5.07 -11.51
N PRO A 69 7.60 5.39 -11.92
CA PRO A 69 7.83 6.28 -13.07
C PRO A 69 7.08 5.77 -14.31
N GLY A 70 6.35 6.67 -14.99
CA GLY A 70 5.52 6.39 -16.16
C GLY A 70 4.13 5.81 -15.87
N TYR A 71 3.72 5.76 -14.61
CA TYR A 71 2.40 5.27 -14.19
C TYR A 71 1.73 6.26 -13.24
N TYR A 72 0.39 6.29 -13.24
CA TYR A 72 -0.36 7.03 -12.23
C TYR A 72 -0.13 6.39 -10.85
N SER A 73 0.19 7.21 -9.86
CA SER A 73 0.26 6.77 -8.47
C SER A 73 -1.12 6.34 -8.00
N GLN A 74 -1.16 5.31 -7.16
CA GLN A 74 -2.39 4.80 -6.56
C GLN A 74 -2.25 4.76 -5.05
N THR A 75 -3.26 5.28 -4.36
CA THR A 75 -3.33 5.26 -2.89
C THR A 75 -4.45 4.32 -2.45
N VAL A 76 -4.10 3.34 -1.63
CA VAL A 76 -5.03 2.38 -1.05
C VAL A 76 -5.12 2.63 0.45
N THR A 77 -6.33 2.78 0.98
CA THR A 77 -6.55 2.87 2.43
C THR A 77 -6.66 1.48 3.02
N VAL A 78 -5.72 1.13 3.90
CA VAL A 78 -5.77 -0.10 4.71
C VAL A 78 -6.49 0.22 6.01
N ARG A 79 -7.56 -0.52 6.30
CA ARG A 79 -8.41 -0.35 7.48
C ARG A 79 -8.23 -1.49 8.46
N SER A 80 -8.23 -1.16 9.74
CA SER A 80 -8.41 -2.12 10.83
C SER A 80 -9.87 -2.58 10.88
N LYS A 81 -10.16 -3.85 10.63
CA LYS A 81 -11.51 -4.43 10.74
C LYS A 81 -11.53 -5.62 11.69
N ALA A 82 -12.64 -5.81 12.40
CA ALA A 82 -12.83 -6.99 13.24
C ALA A 82 -12.73 -8.27 12.39
N SER A 83 -11.92 -9.22 12.83
CA SER A 83 -11.62 -10.45 12.08
C SER A 83 -12.41 -11.64 12.62
N THR A 84 -12.99 -12.46 11.74
CA THR A 84 -13.66 -13.71 12.11
C THR A 84 -12.71 -14.69 12.81
N THR A 85 -11.41 -14.62 12.50
CA THR A 85 -10.41 -15.43 13.20
C THR A 85 -10.03 -14.86 14.58
N GLY A 86 -10.26 -13.57 14.82
CA GLY A 86 -10.21 -12.98 16.16
C GLY A 86 -11.31 -13.57 17.06
N ALA A 87 -12.52 -13.74 16.51
CA ALA A 87 -13.63 -14.39 17.19
C ALA A 87 -13.39 -15.88 17.47
N ALA A 88 -12.73 -16.60 16.55
CA ALA A 88 -12.40 -18.01 16.74
C ALA A 88 -11.33 -18.24 17.83
N ALA A 89 -10.39 -17.30 18.01
CA ALA A 89 -9.40 -17.36 19.09
C ALA A 89 -10.05 -17.24 20.50
N THR A 90 -11.26 -16.70 20.56
CA THR A 90 -12.05 -16.56 21.79
C THR A 90 -12.86 -17.82 22.14
N ALA A 91 -13.10 -18.72 21.19
CA ALA A 91 -14.00 -19.86 21.38
C ALA A 91 -13.44 -20.99 22.27
N GLY A 92 -12.19 -20.87 22.76
CA GLY A 92 -11.51 -21.92 23.52
C GLY A 92 -11.71 -21.91 25.05
N ASN A 93 -12.31 -20.88 25.67
CA ASN A 93 -12.45 -20.81 27.14
C ASN A 93 -13.70 -20.05 27.60
N VAL A 94 -14.73 -20.79 28.03
CA VAL A 94 -16.04 -20.27 28.52
C VAL A 94 -15.91 -19.40 29.77
N ALA A 95 -14.82 -19.53 30.56
CA ALA A 95 -14.61 -18.75 31.78
C ALA A 95 -13.90 -17.38 31.57
N THR A 96 -13.25 -17.14 30.42
CA THR A 96 -12.50 -15.90 30.13
C THR A 96 -13.10 -15.08 28.98
N VAL A 97 -14.25 -15.49 28.45
CA VAL A 97 -14.95 -14.85 27.32
C VAL A 97 -15.20 -13.35 27.55
N GLY A 98 -15.34 -12.88 28.80
CA GLY A 98 -15.51 -11.45 29.06
C GLY A 98 -14.20 -10.65 29.00
N VAL A 99 -13.21 -11.05 29.79
CA VAL A 99 -11.97 -10.27 29.99
C VAL A 99 -11.03 -10.42 28.80
N GLY A 100 -10.91 -11.63 28.22
CA GLY A 100 -10.06 -11.87 27.05
C GLY A 100 -10.56 -11.11 25.82
N VAL A 101 -11.88 -11.09 25.59
CA VAL A 101 -12.49 -10.29 24.52
C VAL A 101 -12.28 -8.81 24.73
N ALA A 102 -12.46 -8.32 25.96
CA ALA A 102 -12.25 -6.92 26.28
C ALA A 102 -10.79 -6.48 26.05
N VAL A 103 -9.82 -7.30 26.48
CA VAL A 103 -8.40 -7.04 26.30
C VAL A 103 -8.00 -7.16 24.82
N ASP A 104 -8.48 -8.16 24.08
CA ASP A 104 -8.16 -8.35 22.66
C ASP A 104 -8.80 -7.30 21.75
N ALA A 105 -10.02 -6.85 22.07
CA ALA A 105 -10.66 -5.72 21.41
C ALA A 105 -9.97 -4.39 21.75
N GLY A 106 -9.60 -4.19 23.03
CA GLY A 106 -8.91 -2.98 23.49
C GLY A 106 -7.51 -2.83 22.90
N THR A 107 -6.75 -3.92 22.81
CA THR A 107 -5.41 -3.96 22.21
C THR A 107 -5.43 -4.02 20.67
N GLY A 108 -6.56 -4.43 20.07
CA GLY A 108 -6.73 -4.59 18.64
C GLY A 108 -6.20 -5.93 18.09
N ALA A 109 -5.87 -6.89 18.96
CA ALA A 109 -5.53 -8.26 18.57
C ALA A 109 -6.68 -8.98 17.83
N TRP A 110 -7.92 -8.55 18.09
CA TRP A 110 -9.14 -8.98 17.40
C TRP A 110 -9.19 -8.53 15.91
N ASN A 111 -8.49 -7.46 15.56
CA ASN A 111 -8.60 -6.84 14.24
C ASN A 111 -7.63 -7.47 13.21
N SER A 112 -7.95 -7.29 11.93
CA SER A 112 -7.07 -7.56 10.81
C SER A 112 -7.00 -6.35 9.88
N LEU A 113 -5.88 -6.21 9.18
CA LEU A 113 -5.66 -5.16 8.20
C LEU A 113 -6.29 -5.55 6.86
N TYR A 114 -7.19 -4.72 6.34
CA TYR A 114 -7.88 -4.95 5.07
C TYR A 114 -7.74 -3.77 4.11
N PRO A 115 -7.35 -4.01 2.83
CA PRO A 115 -7.01 -5.30 2.24
C PRO A 115 -5.59 -5.78 2.60
N ASN A 116 -5.40 -7.10 2.72
CA ASN A 116 -4.09 -7.76 2.85
C ASN A 116 -4.12 -9.10 2.09
N PRO A 117 -3.35 -9.28 0.98
CA PRO A 117 -2.38 -8.35 0.43
C PRO A 117 -3.03 -7.11 -0.21
N VAL A 118 -2.32 -5.99 -0.16
CA VAL A 118 -2.63 -4.79 -0.96
C VAL A 118 -2.12 -5.07 -2.37
N SER A 119 -3.05 -5.33 -3.30
CA SER A 119 -2.75 -5.55 -4.72
C SER A 119 -3.16 -4.33 -5.54
N VAL A 120 -2.20 -3.77 -6.28
CA VAL A 120 -2.36 -2.52 -7.02
C VAL A 120 -2.03 -2.76 -8.50
N GLN A 121 -2.93 -2.37 -9.39
CA GLN A 121 -2.70 -2.37 -10.83
C GLN A 121 -2.45 -0.93 -11.28
N LEU A 122 -1.19 -0.63 -11.59
CA LEU A 122 -0.82 0.71 -12.00
C LEU A 122 -1.18 0.93 -13.47
N VAL A 123 -1.80 2.08 -13.75
CA VAL A 123 -2.19 2.47 -15.09
C VAL A 123 -1.06 3.33 -15.69
N PRO A 124 -0.52 2.99 -16.87
CA PRO A 124 0.46 3.81 -17.55
C PRO A 124 -0.09 5.21 -17.82
N GLN A 125 0.75 6.23 -17.68
CA GLN A 125 0.38 7.58 -18.08
C GLN A 125 0.36 7.69 -19.62
N PRO A 126 -0.53 8.53 -20.21
CA PRO A 126 -0.48 8.86 -21.63
C PRO A 126 0.94 9.28 -22.03
N GLY A 127 1.43 8.87 -23.20
CA GLY A 127 2.82 9.13 -23.63
C GLY A 127 3.88 8.12 -23.16
N GLU A 128 3.63 7.38 -22.07
CA GLU A 128 4.63 6.49 -21.44
C GLU A 128 4.30 4.99 -21.54
N HIS A 129 3.20 4.64 -22.22
CA HIS A 129 2.89 3.25 -22.54
C HIS A 129 4.02 2.62 -23.39
N PRO A 130 4.66 1.52 -22.95
CA PRO A 130 5.90 1.02 -23.56
C PRO A 130 5.73 0.63 -25.04
N ALA A 131 4.53 0.19 -25.44
CA ALA A 131 4.26 -0.10 -26.85
C ALA A 131 4.11 1.16 -27.72
N ARG A 132 3.64 2.28 -27.15
CA ARG A 132 3.51 3.57 -27.84
C ARG A 132 4.86 4.27 -27.91
N GLN A 133 5.64 4.22 -26.82
CA GLN A 133 7.02 4.72 -26.78
C GLN A 133 7.91 4.01 -27.81
N LYS A 134 7.77 2.69 -28.01
CA LYS A 134 8.45 1.96 -29.11
C LYS A 134 8.05 2.42 -30.51
N ARG A 135 6.78 2.79 -30.74
CA ARG A 135 6.34 3.31 -32.04
C ARG A 135 6.93 4.70 -32.30
N PHE A 136 6.97 5.55 -31.29
CA PHE A 136 7.53 6.90 -31.38
C PHE A 136 9.07 6.92 -31.43
N ALA A 137 9.75 6.00 -30.72
CA ALA A 137 11.20 5.86 -30.74
C ALA A 137 11.75 5.54 -32.15
N ARG A 138 10.95 4.92 -33.04
CA ARG A 138 11.35 4.70 -34.44
C ARG A 138 11.44 5.99 -35.26
N GLY A 139 10.80 7.08 -34.82
CA GLY A 139 10.75 8.34 -35.54
C GLY A 139 11.97 9.24 -35.36
N GLY A 140 12.93 8.89 -34.50
CA GLY A 140 14.13 9.73 -34.24
C GLY A 140 13.86 11.02 -33.44
N TYR A 141 12.60 11.35 -33.16
CA TYR A 141 12.21 12.50 -32.36
C TYR A 141 11.84 12.08 -30.92
N PRO A 142 12.29 12.83 -29.89
CA PRO A 142 11.87 12.58 -28.51
C PRO A 142 10.38 12.92 -28.32
N VAL A 143 9.73 12.24 -27.39
CA VAL A 143 8.31 12.44 -27.05
C VAL A 143 8.19 13.48 -25.95
N ALA A 144 7.21 14.39 -26.06
CA ALA A 144 6.91 15.38 -25.04
C ALA A 144 6.40 14.72 -23.75
N THR A 145 6.71 15.30 -22.59
CA THR A 145 6.15 14.84 -21.32
C THR A 145 4.75 15.44 -21.13
N PRO A 146 3.69 14.65 -20.95
CA PRO A 146 2.37 15.19 -20.63
C PRO A 146 2.38 15.88 -19.28
N THR A 147 1.49 16.85 -19.11
CA THR A 147 1.32 17.56 -17.84
C THR A 147 -0.02 17.22 -17.19
N GLU A 148 -0.20 17.62 -15.93
CA GLU A 148 -1.48 17.51 -15.23
C GLU A 148 -2.59 18.33 -15.92
N ARG A 149 -2.21 19.37 -16.66
CA ARG A 149 -3.12 20.19 -17.43
C ARG A 149 -3.39 19.53 -18.78
N VAL A 150 -4.66 19.18 -19.03
CA VAL A 150 -5.11 18.60 -20.30
C VAL A 150 -4.64 19.48 -21.46
N GLY A 151 -4.19 18.83 -22.54
CA GLY A 151 -3.71 19.46 -23.77
C GLY A 151 -2.46 20.34 -23.62
N MET A 152 -1.74 20.25 -22.49
CA MET A 152 -0.44 20.88 -22.30
C MET A 152 0.65 19.82 -22.15
N VAL A 153 1.75 20.01 -22.87
CA VAL A 153 2.92 19.13 -22.85
C VAL A 153 4.20 19.90 -22.59
N ARG A 154 5.20 19.26 -22.00
CA ARG A 154 6.54 19.81 -21.82
C ARG A 154 7.46 19.33 -22.92
N SER A 155 8.21 20.27 -23.51
CA SER A 155 9.30 19.94 -24.43
C SER A 155 10.34 19.05 -23.73
N PRO A 156 10.82 17.99 -24.41
CA PRO A 156 11.91 17.17 -23.91
C PRO A 156 13.26 17.90 -23.87
N TYR A 157 13.40 19.04 -24.56
CA TYR A 157 14.65 19.79 -24.64
C TYR A 157 14.72 20.91 -23.59
N THR A 158 13.66 21.69 -23.47
CA THR A 158 13.66 22.94 -22.68
C THR A 158 12.72 22.89 -21.48
N GLN A 159 11.94 21.82 -21.32
CA GLN A 159 10.88 21.70 -20.32
C GLN A 159 9.79 22.80 -20.42
N ARG A 160 9.80 23.57 -21.50
CA ARG A 160 8.80 24.58 -21.81
C ARG A 160 7.44 23.96 -22.08
N LEU A 161 6.39 24.62 -21.61
CA LEU A 161 5.01 24.22 -21.83
C LEU A 161 4.53 24.64 -23.22
N TYR A 162 3.92 23.70 -23.93
CA TYR A 162 3.29 23.89 -25.22
C TYR A 162 1.83 23.44 -25.15
N ASP A 163 0.93 24.26 -25.69
CA ASP A 163 -0.47 23.89 -25.89
C ASP A 163 -0.60 23.05 -27.17
N VAL A 164 -1.09 21.83 -27.00
CA VAL A 164 -1.27 20.82 -28.04
C VAL A 164 -2.73 20.36 -28.15
N HIS A 165 -3.71 21.11 -27.61
CA HIS A 165 -5.14 20.74 -27.71
C HIS A 165 -5.61 20.54 -29.16
N ALA A 166 -5.08 21.35 -30.09
CA ALA A 166 -5.40 21.27 -31.51
C ALA A 166 -4.47 20.33 -32.29
N VAL A 167 -3.43 19.79 -31.65
CA VAL A 167 -2.40 18.98 -32.31
C VAL A 167 -2.76 17.50 -32.15
N PRO A 168 -2.87 16.73 -33.25
CA PRO A 168 -3.12 15.29 -33.16
C PRO A 168 -2.02 14.56 -32.39
N HIS A 169 -2.41 13.51 -31.66
CA HIS A 169 -1.45 12.61 -31.01
C HIS A 169 -0.50 11.99 -32.05
N GLY A 170 0.80 12.05 -31.78
CA GLY A 170 1.87 11.57 -32.68
C GLY A 170 2.30 12.55 -33.76
N ALA A 171 1.71 13.74 -33.85
CA ALA A 171 2.21 14.81 -34.70
C ALA A 171 3.48 15.44 -34.11
N LEU A 172 4.27 16.10 -34.96
CA LEU A 172 5.46 16.85 -34.54
C LEU A 172 5.06 18.25 -34.06
N VAL A 173 5.69 18.69 -32.98
CA VAL A 173 5.59 20.02 -32.39
C VAL A 173 6.97 20.65 -32.40
N HIS A 174 7.04 21.94 -32.73
CA HIS A 174 8.28 22.69 -32.83
C HIS A 174 8.59 23.39 -31.50
N ASP A 175 9.78 23.11 -30.97
CA ASP A 175 10.34 23.84 -29.84
C ASP A 175 11.07 25.09 -30.34
N VAL A 176 10.45 26.25 -30.09
CA VAL A 176 10.92 27.55 -30.59
C VAL A 176 12.25 27.99 -29.95
N ASP A 177 12.58 27.48 -28.76
CA ASP A 177 13.75 27.92 -28.01
C ASP A 177 15.05 27.25 -28.49
N VAL A 178 14.95 26.07 -29.10
CA VAL A 178 16.11 25.27 -29.59
C VAL A 178 16.02 24.89 -31.06
N ASP A 179 14.98 25.34 -31.76
CA ASP A 179 14.70 25.03 -33.16
C ASP A 179 14.69 23.52 -33.47
N LYS A 180 14.02 22.73 -32.61
CA LYS A 180 13.93 21.26 -32.74
C LYS A 180 12.49 20.78 -32.70
N LEU A 181 12.23 19.65 -33.36
CA LEU A 181 10.92 19.01 -33.36
C LEU A 181 10.86 17.90 -32.30
N PHE A 182 9.70 17.74 -31.66
CA PHE A 182 9.39 16.66 -30.74
C PHE A 182 8.00 16.10 -31.02
N LEU A 183 7.70 14.88 -30.55
CA LEU A 183 6.42 14.22 -30.79
C LEU A 183 5.39 14.57 -29.71
N ASN A 184 4.16 14.88 -30.14
CA ASN A 184 3.01 14.98 -29.26
C ASN A 184 2.63 13.57 -28.73
N PRO A 185 2.64 13.32 -27.40
CA PRO A 185 2.43 12.00 -26.79
C PRO A 185 1.11 11.31 -27.16
#